data_AF-A0A8C0HJ04-F1
#
_entry.id   AF-A0A8C0HJ04-F1
#
_cell.length_a   1.000
_cell.length_b   1.000
_cell.length_c   1.000
_cell.angle_alpha   90.00
_cell.angle_beta   90.00
_cell.angle_gamma   90.00
#
_symmetry.space_group_name_H-M   'P 1'
#
loop_
_entity.id
_entity.type
_entity.pdbx_description
1 polymer ?
#
loop_
_entity_poly.entity_id
_entity_poly.type
_entity_poly.pdbx_seq_one_letter_code
_entity_poly.pdbx_strand_id
1 'polypeptide(L)'
;MKVRTAFVERVSKPLISRLLDELLAQGVLSLEEVDEVQDRYVVRTDKARCLIDTVRLKGPKASQIFINNLRKHDGTLAEQLGLAADSGPTGAQLASPSTEAPLGPPISIHGQQWIRQCSLSEYQRIRDTEGDQVLQAEEMRGGLAALLERAGAC
;
A
#
# COMPACT_ATOMS: atom_id res chain seq x y z
N MET A 1 -6.02 -1.11 -0.08
CA MET A 1 -5.76 -0.67 -1.47
C MET A 1 -6.67 0.47 -1.98
N LYS A 2 -7.77 0.84 -1.32
CA LYS A 2 -8.75 1.82 -1.85
C LYS A 2 -8.18 3.23 -2.11
N VAL A 3 -7.34 3.75 -1.19
CA VAL A 3 -6.74 5.08 -1.32
C VAL A 3 -5.83 5.21 -2.55
N ARG A 4 -5.04 4.16 -2.86
CA ARG A 4 -4.14 4.16 -4.02
C ARG A 4 -4.93 4.30 -5.33
N THR A 5 -5.98 3.50 -5.50
CA THR A 5 -6.81 3.54 -6.72
C THR A 5 -7.51 4.90 -6.85
N ALA A 6 -8.13 5.39 -5.79
CA ALA A 6 -8.84 6.66 -5.80
C ALA A 6 -7.91 7.85 -6.09
N PHE A 7 -6.67 7.84 -5.57
CA PHE A 7 -5.68 8.87 -5.91
C PHE A 7 -5.33 8.83 -7.40
N VAL A 8 -5.03 7.64 -7.94
CA VAL A 8 -4.65 7.47 -9.36
C VAL A 8 -5.76 7.95 -10.31
N GLU A 9 -7.03 7.75 -9.95
CA GLU A 9 -8.17 8.20 -10.75
C GLU A 9 -8.33 9.72 -10.74
N ARG A 10 -8.13 10.35 -9.59
CA ARG A 10 -8.52 11.76 -9.35
C ARG A 10 -7.36 12.75 -9.48
N VAL A 11 -6.12 12.32 -9.28
CA VAL A 11 -4.95 13.20 -9.31
C VAL A 11 -4.72 13.75 -10.73
N SER A 12 -4.47 15.06 -10.80
CA SER A 12 -4.15 15.77 -12.04
C SER A 12 -2.64 15.71 -12.36
N LYS A 13 -2.26 15.75 -13.64
CA LYS A 13 -0.85 15.83 -14.07
C LYS A 13 -0.05 16.94 -13.37
N PRO A 14 -0.53 18.20 -13.27
CA PRO A 14 0.22 19.25 -12.60
C PRO A 14 0.41 18.97 -11.11
N LEU A 15 -0.57 18.37 -10.44
CA LEU A 15 -0.43 18.02 -9.03
C LEU A 15 0.61 16.90 -8.82
N ILE A 16 0.70 15.91 -9.72
CA ILE A 16 1.76 14.89 -9.67
C ILE A 16 3.15 15.54 -9.75
N SER A 17 3.36 16.45 -10.72
CA SER A 17 4.63 17.16 -10.87
C SER A 17 4.97 17.98 -9.63
N ARG A 18 4.01 18.75 -9.10
CA ARG A 18 4.20 19.52 -7.85
C ARG A 18 4.56 18.65 -6.66
N LEU A 19 3.92 17.48 -6.50
CA LEU A 19 4.22 16.55 -5.42
C LEU A 19 5.62 15.95 -5.57
N LEU A 20 6.07 15.64 -6.79
CA LEU A 20 7.43 15.17 -7.03
C LEU A 20 8.47 16.23 -6.65
N ASP A 21 8.26 17.49 -7.04
CA ASP A 21 9.16 18.60 -6.71
C ASP A 21 9.27 18.82 -5.18
N GLU A 22 8.13 18.82 -4.47
CA GLU A 22 8.10 18.99 -3.01
C GLU A 22 8.76 17.81 -2.27
N LEU A 23 8.60 16.58 -2.77
CA LEU A 23 9.24 15.41 -2.19
C LEU A 23 10.75 15.38 -2.45
N LEU A 24 11.20 15.88 -3.60
CA LEU A 24 12.61 16.06 -3.90
C LEU A 24 13.23 17.13 -2.99
N ALA A 25 12.57 18.28 -2.84
CA ALA A 25 13.01 19.36 -1.98
C ALA A 25 13.15 18.94 -0.51
N GLN A 26 12.28 18.02 -0.05
CA GLN A 26 12.30 17.47 1.30
C GLN A 26 13.23 16.24 1.45
N GLY A 27 13.95 15.85 0.38
CA GLY A 27 14.88 14.73 0.39
C GLY A 27 14.23 13.35 0.55
N VAL A 28 12.93 13.25 0.27
CA VAL A 28 12.19 11.97 0.32
C VAL A 28 12.46 11.13 -0.93
N LEU A 29 12.53 11.80 -2.09
CA LEU A 29 12.91 11.22 -3.37
C LEU A 29 14.27 11.76 -3.79
N SER A 30 15.05 10.92 -4.48
CA SER A 30 16.24 11.37 -5.20
C SER A 30 15.85 11.99 -6.55
N LEU A 31 16.77 12.77 -7.15
CA LEU A 31 16.56 13.33 -8.49
C LEU A 31 16.33 12.21 -9.53
N GLU A 32 17.09 11.11 -9.43
CA GLU A 32 16.94 9.95 -10.31
C GLU A 32 15.55 9.30 -10.21
N GLU A 33 15.01 9.16 -8.99
CA GLU A 33 13.67 8.62 -8.78
C GLU A 33 12.58 9.53 -9.36
N VAL A 34 12.78 10.85 -9.28
CA VAL A 34 11.83 11.84 -9.85
C VAL A 34 11.86 11.82 -11.38
N ASP A 35 13.06 11.79 -11.98
CA ASP A 35 13.22 11.70 -13.43
C ASP A 35 12.66 10.37 -13.95
N GLU A 36 12.88 9.27 -13.23
CA GLU A 36 12.27 7.99 -13.58
C GLU A 36 10.75 8.07 -13.63
N VAL A 37 10.11 8.67 -12.63
CA VAL A 37 8.64 8.82 -12.63
C VAL A 37 8.17 9.77 -13.73
N GLN A 38 8.94 10.83 -14.04
CA GLN A 38 8.56 11.81 -15.06
C GLN A 38 8.75 11.31 -16.50
N ASP A 39 9.89 10.69 -16.81
CA ASP A 39 10.28 10.37 -18.17
C ASP A 39 9.92 8.94 -18.58
N ARG A 40 9.94 7.98 -17.64
CA ARG A 40 9.65 6.57 -17.97
C ARG A 40 8.18 6.36 -18.37
N TYR A 41 7.25 7.14 -17.83
CA TYR A 41 5.81 6.91 -17.99
C TYR A 41 5.12 8.07 -18.70
N VAL A 42 4.52 7.81 -19.88
CA VAL A 42 3.74 8.84 -20.59
C VAL A 42 2.34 9.03 -19.99
N VAL A 43 1.78 7.97 -19.41
CA VAL A 43 0.40 7.93 -18.91
C VAL A 43 0.32 8.48 -17.49
N ARG A 44 -0.60 9.43 -17.26
CA ARG A 44 -0.85 10.07 -15.96
C ARG A 44 -1.06 9.05 -14.83
N THR A 45 -1.86 8.01 -15.09
CA THR A 45 -2.18 6.99 -14.09
C THR A 45 -0.98 6.15 -13.69
N ASP A 46 -0.06 5.90 -14.62
CA ASP A 46 1.15 5.12 -14.31
C ASP A 46 2.14 5.96 -13.51
N LYS A 47 2.27 7.25 -13.83
CA LYS A 47 3.01 8.21 -12.98
C LYS A 47 2.46 8.21 -11.55
N ALA A 48 1.14 8.30 -11.40
CA ALA A 48 0.50 8.33 -10.08
C ALA A 48 0.69 7.02 -9.30
N ARG A 49 0.63 5.87 -9.97
CA ARG A 49 0.90 4.56 -9.35
C ARG A 49 2.34 4.47 -8.87
N CYS A 50 3.29 4.83 -9.74
CA CYS A 50 4.70 4.80 -9.44
C CYS A 50 5.03 5.71 -8.25
N LEU A 51 4.56 6.96 -8.26
CA LEU A 51 4.73 7.90 -7.15
C LEU A 51 4.28 7.33 -5.81
N ILE A 52 3.06 6.78 -5.74
CA ILE A 52 2.56 6.17 -4.49
C ILE A 52 3.43 5.00 -4.05
N ASP A 53 3.82 4.14 -4.99
CA ASP A 53 4.59 2.94 -4.65
C ASP A 53 5.99 3.28 -4.15
N THR A 54 6.66 4.25 -4.77
CA THR A 54 7.96 4.75 -4.34
C THR A 54 7.88 5.37 -2.94
N VAL A 55 6.90 6.24 -2.68
CA VAL A 55 6.70 6.85 -1.36
C VAL A 55 6.40 5.81 -0.29
N ARG A 56 5.60 4.78 -0.61
CA ARG A 56 5.30 3.68 0.30
C ARG A 56 6.54 2.83 0.59
N LEU A 57 7.38 2.59 -0.42
CA LEU A 57 8.62 1.83 -0.28
C LEU A 57 9.62 2.54 0.64
N LYS A 58 9.68 3.88 0.62
CA LYS A 58 10.49 4.68 1.56
C LYS A 58 10.00 4.61 3.01
N GLY A 59 8.75 4.22 3.23
CA GLY A 59 8.20 3.94 4.56
C GLY A 59 7.28 5.04 5.14
N PRO A 60 6.93 4.93 6.43
CA PRO A 60 5.86 5.72 7.04
C PRO A 60 6.18 7.21 7.12
N LYS A 61 7.44 7.58 7.35
CA LYS A 61 7.87 8.99 7.39
C LYS A 61 7.66 9.69 6.04
N ALA A 62 8.07 9.03 4.95
CA ALA A 62 7.86 9.52 3.59
C ALA A 62 6.36 9.63 3.26
N SER A 63 5.58 8.61 3.65
CA SER A 63 4.13 8.61 3.47
C SER A 63 3.44 9.77 4.21
N GLN A 64 3.89 10.10 5.42
CA GLN A 64 3.35 11.23 6.17
C GLN A 64 3.68 12.58 5.53
N ILE A 65 4.91 12.74 5.03
CA ILE A 65 5.31 13.94 4.27
C ILE A 65 4.45 14.09 3.01
N PHE A 66 4.25 13.00 2.26
CA PHE A 66 3.38 12.99 1.08
C PHE A 66 1.96 13.44 1.40
N ILE A 67 1.35 12.91 2.48
CA ILE A 67 0.00 13.30 2.91
C ILE A 67 -0.06 14.79 3.26
N ASN A 68 0.95 15.32 3.95
CA ASN A 68 1.01 16.74 4.29
C ASN A 68 1.10 17.63 3.05
N ASN A 69 1.95 17.28 2.09
CA ASN A 69 2.06 17.99 0.82
C ASN A 69 0.76 17.91 0.01
N LEU A 70 0.14 16.73 -0.04
CA LEU A 70 -1.15 16.55 -0.70
C LEU A 70 -2.21 17.48 -0.10
N ARG A 71 -2.30 17.57 1.23
CA ARG A 71 -3.23 18.47 1.91
C ARG A 71 -2.94 19.95 1.65
N LYS A 72 -1.66 20.33 1.60
CA LYS A 72 -1.22 21.71 1.33
C LYS A 72 -1.61 22.17 -0.07
N HIS A 73 -1.53 21.28 -1.06
CA HIS A 73 -1.78 21.63 -2.47
C HIS A 73 -3.20 21.32 -2.94
N ASP A 74 -3.84 20.29 -2.39
CA ASP A 74 -5.19 19.86 -2.73
C ASP A 74 -5.89 19.22 -1.53
N GLY A 75 -6.34 20.08 -0.61
CA GLY A 75 -7.08 19.67 0.59
C GLY A 75 -8.36 18.91 0.26
N THR A 76 -9.05 19.29 -0.81
CA THR A 76 -10.27 18.62 -1.27
C THR A 76 -10.00 17.19 -1.71
N LEU A 77 -8.93 16.96 -2.48
CA LEU A 77 -8.53 15.60 -2.85
C LEU A 77 -8.11 14.80 -1.61
N ALA A 78 -7.41 15.41 -0.65
CA ALA A 78 -7.05 14.73 0.58
C ALA A 78 -8.28 14.32 1.41
N GLU A 79 -9.28 15.18 1.56
CA GLU A 79 -10.57 14.88 2.21
C GLU A 79 -11.32 13.75 1.49
N GLN A 80 -11.40 13.84 0.17
CA GLN A 80 -12.01 12.83 -0.69
C GLN A 80 -11.35 11.45 -0.58
N LEU A 81 -10.07 11.41 -0.19
CA LEU A 81 -9.31 10.19 0.06
C LEU A 81 -9.36 9.73 1.53
N GLY A 82 -10.03 10.48 2.41
CA GLY A 82 -10.07 10.22 3.85
C GLY A 82 -8.73 10.48 4.56
N LEU A 83 -7.90 11.37 3.99
CA LEU A 83 -6.58 11.74 4.51
C LEU A 83 -6.59 13.09 5.24
N ALA A 84 -7.76 13.70 5.43
CA ALA A 84 -7.90 14.86 6.29
C ALA A 84 -7.52 14.44 7.73
N ALA A 85 -6.68 15.24 8.39
CA ALA A 85 -6.48 15.02 9.82
C ALA A 85 -7.83 15.30 10.49
N ASP A 86 -8.33 14.31 11.21
CA ASP A 86 -9.33 14.53 12.24
C ASP A 86 -8.71 15.45 13.29
N SER A 87 -8.80 16.76 13.06
CA SER A 87 -8.68 17.75 14.13
C SER A 87 -10.08 17.91 14.73
N GLY A 88 -10.58 16.85 15.37
CA GLY A 88 -11.55 17.03 16.44
C GLY A 88 -10.87 17.75 17.61
N PRO A 89 -11.52 18.71 18.29
CA PRO A 89 -10.96 19.29 19.50
C PRO A 89 -11.02 18.22 20.60
N THR A 90 -9.96 17.44 20.77
CA THR A 90 -9.76 16.63 21.99
C THR A 90 -9.31 17.56 23.11
N GLY A 91 -10.24 18.40 23.55
CA GLY A 91 -10.17 19.11 24.81
C GLY A 91 -10.68 18.18 25.90
N ALA A 92 -9.76 17.57 26.65
CA ALA A 92 -9.84 17.36 28.10
C ALA A 92 -8.63 16.53 28.53
N GLN A 93 -7.66 17.22 29.11
CA GLN A 93 -6.68 16.60 29.99
C GLN A 93 -7.39 15.89 31.15
N LEU A 94 -6.89 14.73 31.57
CA LEU A 94 -6.87 14.45 33.00
C LEU A 94 -5.68 13.55 33.34
N ALA A 95 -4.67 14.22 33.91
CA ALA A 95 -3.73 13.77 34.93
C ALA A 95 -3.56 12.26 35.13
N SER A 96 -2.34 11.79 34.89
CA SER A 96 -1.80 10.64 35.62
C SER A 96 -1.29 11.09 36.98
N PRO A 97 -1.84 10.58 38.09
CA PRO A 97 -1.05 10.25 39.26
C PRO A 97 -0.75 8.74 39.26
N SER A 98 0.49 8.45 39.61
CA SER A 98 1.02 7.11 39.90
C SER A 98 0.17 6.38 40.95
N THR A 99 0.28 5.03 40.94
CA THR A 99 0.17 4.09 42.09
C THR A 99 -0.83 2.95 41.90
N GLU A 100 -0.24 1.75 41.80
CA GLU A 100 -0.65 0.48 42.42
C GLU A 100 -1.86 -0.30 41.84
N ALA A 101 -1.56 -1.50 41.34
CA ALA A 101 -2.50 -2.61 41.25
C ALA A 101 -2.83 -3.11 42.67
N PRO A 102 -4.08 -3.50 42.98
CA PRO A 102 -4.44 -4.91 42.77
C PRO A 102 -5.92 -5.21 42.43
N LEU A 103 -6.07 -6.18 41.52
CA LEU A 103 -7.07 -7.27 41.44
C LEU A 103 -8.56 -6.96 41.66
N GLY A 104 -9.31 -6.95 40.54
CA GLY A 104 -10.76 -7.18 40.48
C GLY A 104 -11.12 -8.35 39.53
N PRO A 105 -12.32 -8.96 39.66
CA PRO A 105 -12.69 -10.27 39.10
C PRO A 105 -12.92 -10.26 37.57
N PRO A 106 -12.99 -11.44 36.91
CA PRO A 106 -12.65 -11.58 35.50
C PRO A 106 -13.66 -10.89 34.59
N ILE A 107 -13.12 -10.07 33.68
CA ILE A 107 -13.85 -9.49 32.56
C ILE A 107 -14.22 -10.66 31.64
N SER A 108 -15.53 -10.91 31.49
CA SER A 108 -16.05 -11.85 30.51
C SER A 108 -15.72 -11.35 29.11
N ILE A 109 -14.67 -11.93 28.50
CA ILE A 109 -14.25 -11.62 27.13
C ILE A 109 -15.12 -12.42 26.16
N HIS A 110 -16.39 -12.02 26.02
CA HIS A 110 -17.30 -12.57 25.02
C HIS A 110 -17.00 -11.94 23.64
N GLY A 111 -15.83 -12.25 23.10
CA GLY A 111 -15.33 -11.71 21.82
C GLY A 111 -14.36 -12.63 21.08
N GLN A 112 -14.31 -13.92 21.44
CA GLN A 112 -13.35 -14.90 20.90
C GLN A 112 -13.96 -15.84 19.84
N GLN A 113 -15.19 -15.56 19.39
CA GLN A 113 -15.97 -16.53 18.60
C GLN A 113 -15.68 -16.54 17.09
N TRP A 114 -14.76 -15.70 16.61
CA TRP A 114 -14.41 -15.62 15.18
C TRP A 114 -13.41 -16.68 14.73
N ILE A 115 -12.70 -17.32 15.66
CA ILE A 115 -11.83 -18.46 15.38
C ILE A 115 -12.57 -19.73 15.81
N ARG A 116 -13.15 -20.45 14.84
CA ARG A 116 -13.60 -21.83 15.08
C ARG A 116 -12.45 -22.76 14.71
N GLN A 117 -11.93 -23.53 15.68
CA GLN A 117 -11.03 -24.63 15.35
C GLN A 117 -11.79 -25.67 14.52
N CYS A 118 -11.29 -25.94 13.32
CA CYS A 118 -11.80 -27.03 12.48
C CYS A 118 -11.16 -28.35 12.89
N SER A 119 -11.88 -29.47 12.75
CA SER A 119 -11.31 -30.79 13.04
C SER A 119 -10.24 -31.17 12.01
N LEU A 120 -9.32 -32.07 12.37
CA LEU A 120 -8.27 -32.55 11.47
C LEU A 120 -8.86 -33.15 10.18
N SER A 121 -9.96 -33.89 10.28
CA SER A 121 -10.66 -34.48 9.13
C SER A 121 -11.24 -33.42 8.19
N GLU A 122 -11.70 -32.30 8.73
CA GLU A 122 -12.23 -31.18 7.94
C GLU A 122 -11.11 -30.45 7.20
N TYR A 123 -9.97 -30.23 7.88
CA TYR A 123 -8.75 -29.70 7.28
C TYR A 123 -8.20 -30.60 6.17
N GLN A 124 -8.14 -31.92 6.41
CA GLN A 124 -7.66 -32.90 5.43
C GLN A 124 -8.56 -32.92 4.19
N ARG A 125 -9.88 -32.93 4.36
CA ARG A 125 -10.83 -32.89 3.24
C ARG A 125 -10.66 -31.64 2.37
N ILE A 126 -10.45 -30.48 2.98
CA ILE A 126 -10.19 -29.22 2.28
C ILE A 126 -8.86 -29.31 1.51
N ARG A 127 -7.80 -29.77 2.18
CA ARG A 127 -6.47 -29.91 1.58
C ARG A 127 -6.43 -30.91 0.42
N ASP A 128 -7.13 -32.03 0.55
CA ASP A 128 -7.16 -33.07 -0.50
C ASP A 128 -8.07 -32.67 -1.67
N THR A 129 -9.01 -31.73 -1.46
CA THR A 129 -9.90 -31.20 -2.51
C THR A 129 -9.29 -29.98 -3.24
N GLU A 130 -8.53 -29.14 -2.54
CA GLU A 130 -8.02 -27.85 -3.06
C GLU A 130 -6.50 -27.82 -3.26
N GLY A 131 -5.77 -28.87 -2.84
CA GLY A 131 -4.31 -28.92 -2.90
C GLY A 131 -3.69 -29.07 -4.30
N ASP A 132 -4.50 -29.40 -5.30
CA ASP A 132 -4.00 -29.66 -6.67
C ASP A 132 -4.12 -28.45 -7.62
N GLN A 133 -4.74 -27.34 -7.19
CA GLN A 133 -4.91 -26.13 -8.02
C GLN A 133 -3.94 -25.00 -7.65
N VAL A 134 -2.81 -25.31 -7.01
CA VAL A 134 -1.70 -24.37 -6.85
C VAL A 134 -1.01 -24.22 -8.21
N LEU A 135 -1.48 -23.25 -8.99
CA LEU A 135 -0.86 -22.62 -10.19
C LEU A 135 0.45 -23.29 -10.67
N GLN A 136 0.35 -24.09 -11.73
CA GLN A 136 1.50 -24.46 -12.56
C GLN A 136 2.07 -23.19 -13.21
N ALA A 137 2.98 -22.52 -12.51
CA ALA A 137 3.72 -21.39 -13.04
C ALA A 137 5.03 -21.86 -13.66
N GLU A 138 4.99 -22.76 -14.66
CA GLU A 138 6.21 -23.18 -15.38
C GLU A 138 5.93 -23.85 -16.73
N GLU A 139 5.37 -23.13 -17.72
CA GLU A 139 5.50 -23.54 -19.12
C GLU A 139 5.55 -22.34 -20.10
N MET A 140 6.61 -21.53 -20.00
CA MET A 140 7.07 -20.67 -21.11
C MET A 140 8.60 -20.72 -21.24
N ARG A 141 9.20 -21.90 -21.10
CA ARG A 141 10.62 -22.10 -21.40
C ARG A 141 10.90 -22.99 -22.62
N GLY A 142 9.86 -23.36 -23.38
CA GLY A 142 9.99 -24.15 -24.62
C GLY A 142 10.07 -23.33 -25.92
N GLY A 143 9.59 -22.07 -25.92
CA GLY A 143 9.46 -21.28 -27.16
C GLY A 143 10.77 -20.68 -27.71
N LEU A 144 11.81 -20.54 -26.87
CA LEU A 144 13.07 -19.92 -27.30
C LEU A 144 14.03 -20.92 -27.98
N ALA A 145 13.90 -22.23 -27.71
CA ALA A 145 14.74 -23.25 -28.34
C ALA A 145 14.36 -23.46 -29.82
N ALA A 146 13.06 -23.41 -30.16
CA ALA A 146 12.59 -23.58 -31.53
C ALA A 146 12.90 -22.39 -32.46
N LEU A 147 13.17 -21.20 -31.90
CA LEU A 147 13.56 -20.01 -32.69
C LEU A 147 15.06 -19.96 -32.99
N LEU A 148 15.90 -20.67 -32.22
CA LEU A 148 17.35 -20.72 -32.44
C LEU A 148 17.78 -21.79 -33.46
N GLU A 149 17.04 -22.89 -33.63
CA GLU A 149 17.37 -23.87 -34.69
C GLU A 149 16.98 -23.43 -36.11
N ARG A 150 16.03 -22.50 -36.28
CA ARG A 150 15.67 -21.95 -37.59
C ARG A 150 16.57 -20.81 -38.08
N ALA A 151 17.50 -20.35 -37.24
CA ALA A 151 18.49 -19.33 -37.60
C ALA A 151 19.88 -19.91 -37.91
N GLY A 152 20.05 -21.24 -37.84
CA GLY A 152 21.32 -21.94 -38.08
C GLY A 152 21.38 -22.80 -39.35
N ALA A 153 20.46 -22.62 -40.30
CA ALA A 153 20.44 -23.35 -41.56
C ALA A 153 20.55 -22.39 -42.75
N CYS A 154 21.75 -21.87 -42.97
CA CYS A 154 22.30 -21.45 -44.27
C CYS A 154 23.81 -21.62 -44.23
#